data_AF-A0A4R8QJB0-F1
#
_entry.id   AF-A0A4R8QJB0-F1
#
_cell.length_a   1.000
_cell.length_b   1.000
_cell.length_c   1.000
_cell.angle_alpha   90.00
_cell.angle_beta   90.00
_cell.angle_gamma   90.00
#
_symmetry.space_group_name_H-M   'P 1'
#
loop_
_entity.id
_entity.type
_entity.pdbx_description
1 polymer ?
#
loop_
_entity_poly.entity_id
_entity_poly.type
_entity_poly.pdbx_seq_one_letter_code
_entity_poly.pdbx_strand_id
1 'polypeptide(L)'
;MIWNCHADVIFIDLAISLSCPSCQKYLPTYQQGPSATHLFLPTTPCPAILTRYVNEGGLQDGLDILPNITEEAYLAANPDARPARAYHLMCSEGDLQGIVELLHDADEELAGDTVKLGQLIRYQDPLAAGKSALHIAIQESQEEVVWLLLWIASSLPTIAFPPSARRAAETLQIVRLTDDNAQDIRALRTGTGQTAEDLARGMALRWTTLINSGILRL
;
A
#
# COMPACT_ATOMS: atom_id res chain seq x y z
N MET A 1 16.13 -20.20 -14.34
CA MET A 1 17.17 -19.37 -13.70
C MET A 1 17.05 -19.66 -12.21
N ILE A 2 18.11 -20.15 -11.57
CA ILE A 2 18.11 -20.45 -10.13
C ILE A 2 18.49 -19.13 -9.45
N TRP A 3 17.55 -18.55 -8.70
CA TRP A 3 17.72 -17.27 -8.01
C TRP A 3 18.42 -17.53 -6.66
N ASN A 4 19.62 -16.97 -6.46
CA ASN A 4 20.39 -17.07 -5.21
C ASN A 4 20.58 -15.68 -4.57
N CYS A 5 20.63 -15.65 -3.24
CA CYS A 5 20.66 -14.49 -2.33
C CYS A 5 21.81 -13.46 -2.44
N HIS A 6 22.59 -13.40 -3.53
CA HIS A 6 23.50 -12.27 -3.81
C HIS A 6 22.77 -11.12 -4.51
N ALA A 7 21.57 -10.82 -4.01
CA ALA A 7 20.43 -10.34 -4.78
C ALA A 7 20.44 -8.83 -5.05
N ASP A 8 20.93 -8.02 -4.11
CA ASP A 8 20.63 -6.58 -4.08
C ASP A 8 21.19 -5.80 -5.29
N VAL A 9 22.44 -6.08 -5.68
CA VAL A 9 23.07 -5.44 -6.86
C VAL A 9 22.42 -5.94 -8.16
N ILE A 10 22.03 -7.22 -8.19
CA ILE A 10 21.44 -7.84 -9.37
C ILE A 10 20.03 -7.27 -9.62
N PHE A 11 19.25 -6.99 -8.56
CA PHE A 11 17.91 -6.43 -8.69
C PHE A 11 17.90 -4.99 -9.21
N ILE A 12 18.84 -4.15 -8.79
CA ILE A 12 18.94 -2.76 -9.27
C ILE A 12 19.29 -2.75 -10.77
N ASP A 13 20.33 -3.49 -11.17
CA ASP A 13 20.74 -3.55 -12.58
C ASP A 13 19.64 -4.15 -13.47
N LEU A 14 18.91 -5.15 -12.96
CA LEU A 14 17.78 -5.76 -13.65
C LEU A 14 16.59 -4.78 -13.80
N ALA A 15 16.27 -4.03 -12.75
CA ALA A 15 15.18 -3.05 -12.77
C ALA A 15 15.44 -1.91 -13.77
N ILE A 16 16.71 -1.51 -13.93
CA ILE A 16 17.11 -0.44 -14.86
C ILE A 16 17.22 -0.95 -16.29
N SER A 17 17.93 -2.07 -16.50
CA SER A 17 18.24 -2.58 -17.85
C SER A 17 17.15 -3.45 -18.45
N LEU A 18 16.27 -4.01 -17.61
CA LEU A 18 15.26 -5.01 -17.96
C LEU A 18 15.85 -6.19 -18.78
N SER A 19 17.14 -6.46 -18.60
CA SER A 19 17.90 -7.42 -19.37
C SER A 19 18.49 -8.49 -18.46
N CYS A 20 18.50 -9.74 -18.93
CA CYS A 20 19.07 -10.83 -18.16
C CYS A 20 20.57 -10.56 -17.90
N PRO A 21 21.04 -10.51 -16.65
CA PRO A 21 22.46 -10.24 -16.37
C PRO A 21 23.39 -11.31 -16.92
N SER A 22 22.90 -12.54 -17.13
CA SER A 22 23.70 -13.66 -17.63
C SER A 22 23.84 -13.70 -19.16
N CYS A 23 22.82 -13.27 -19.91
CA CYS A 23 22.81 -13.40 -21.37
C CYS A 23 22.40 -12.14 -22.14
N GLN A 24 22.16 -11.03 -21.44
CA GLN A 24 21.78 -9.72 -21.97
C GLN A 24 20.50 -9.71 -22.82
N LYS A 25 19.69 -10.78 -22.73
CA LYS A 25 18.40 -10.86 -23.40
C LYS A 25 17.43 -9.91 -22.70
N TYR A 26 16.79 -9.02 -23.47
CA TYR A 26 15.68 -8.20 -23.01
C TYR A 26 14.52 -9.10 -22.56
N LEU A 27 14.10 -8.93 -21.31
CA LEU A 27 13.14 -9.81 -20.64
C LEU A 27 11.66 -9.40 -20.81
N PRO A 28 11.31 -8.10 -20.84
CA PRO A 28 9.92 -7.70 -20.89
C PRO A 28 9.20 -8.24 -22.12
N THR A 29 8.02 -8.77 -21.84
CA THR A 29 6.97 -9.04 -22.81
C THR A 29 5.87 -8.01 -22.61
N TYR A 30 5.22 -7.58 -23.69
CA TYR A 30 4.11 -6.64 -23.61
C TYR A 30 2.82 -7.44 -23.41
N GLN A 31 2.20 -7.33 -22.22
CA GLN A 31 0.87 -7.88 -22.00
C GLN A 31 -0.20 -6.88 -22.50
N GLN A 32 -1.19 -7.40 -23.23
CA GLN A 32 -2.45 -6.68 -23.39
C GLN A 32 -3.16 -6.73 -22.04
N GLY A 33 -3.48 -5.56 -21.47
CA GLY A 33 -4.20 -5.46 -20.20
C GLY A 33 -5.52 -6.24 -20.24
N PRO A 34 -6.10 -6.63 -19.09
CA PRO A 34 -7.34 -7.39 -19.04
C PRO A 34 -8.41 -6.68 -19.88
N SER A 35 -9.05 -7.42 -20.79
CA SER A 35 -10.15 -6.93 -21.63
C SER A 35 -11.23 -6.28 -20.77
N ALA A 36 -11.21 -4.95 -20.68
CA ALA A 36 -12.40 -4.21 -20.35
C ALA A 36 -13.36 -4.39 -21.53
N THR A 37 -14.59 -4.81 -21.27
CA THR A 37 -15.72 -4.85 -22.22
C THR A 37 -16.12 -3.47 -22.77
N HIS A 38 -15.25 -2.45 -22.67
CA HIS A 38 -15.44 -1.11 -23.20
C HIS A 38 -14.58 -0.88 -24.46
N LEU A 39 -15.24 -0.95 -25.60
CA LEU A 39 -14.71 -0.89 -26.98
C LEU A 39 -13.98 0.40 -27.42
N PHE A 40 -13.54 1.31 -26.53
CA PHE A 40 -13.10 2.66 -26.96
C PHE A 40 -11.93 3.32 -26.23
N LEU A 41 -11.10 2.59 -25.47
CA LEU A 41 -9.85 3.13 -24.91
C LEU A 41 -8.66 2.25 -25.31
N PRO A 42 -7.58 2.79 -25.93
CA PRO A 42 -6.38 2.02 -26.18
C PRO A 42 -5.77 1.61 -24.84
N THR A 43 -5.81 0.32 -24.52
CA THR A 43 -5.05 -0.24 -23.39
C THR A 43 -3.57 -0.13 -23.76
N THR A 44 -2.84 0.75 -23.08
CA THR A 44 -1.39 0.83 -23.23
C THR A 44 -0.82 -0.51 -22.74
N PRO A 45 -0.08 -1.26 -23.57
CA PRO A 45 0.54 -2.49 -23.11
C PRO A 45 1.58 -2.15 -22.04
N CYS A 46 1.41 -2.72 -20.85
CA CYS A 46 2.38 -2.58 -19.77
C CYS A 46 3.48 -3.64 -19.96
N PRO A 47 4.77 -3.31 -19.80
CA PRO A 47 5.81 -4.32 -19.77
C PRO A 47 5.57 -5.29 -18.60
N ALA A 48 5.83 -6.58 -18.82
CA ALA A 48 5.75 -7.63 -17.82
C ALA A 48 6.94 -8.59 -18.00
N ILE A 49 7.55 -9.05 -16.90
CA ILE A 49 8.60 -10.06 -16.91
C ILE A 49 7.98 -11.37 -16.45
N LEU A 50 7.54 -12.18 -17.41
CA LEU A 50 6.84 -13.44 -17.13
C LEU A 50 7.84 -14.56 -16.88
N THR A 51 7.64 -15.27 -15.78
CA THR A 51 8.48 -16.39 -15.37
C THR A 51 7.65 -17.60 -14.96
N ARG A 52 8.31 -18.76 -14.99
CA ARG A 52 7.81 -20.00 -14.42
C ARG A 52 8.42 -20.17 -13.04
N TYR A 53 7.58 -20.13 -12.02
CA TYR A 53 7.96 -20.30 -10.63
C TYR A 53 7.61 -21.72 -10.16
N VAL A 54 8.50 -22.35 -9.39
CA VAL A 54 8.28 -23.69 -8.83
C VAL A 54 8.50 -23.58 -7.33
N ASN A 55 7.48 -23.93 -6.55
CA ASN A 55 7.51 -23.96 -5.10
C ASN A 55 7.01 -25.31 -4.58
N GLU A 56 6.96 -25.48 -3.25
CA GLU A 56 6.47 -26.70 -2.60
C GLU A 56 5.01 -27.04 -2.93
N GLY A 57 4.22 -26.03 -3.35
CA GLY A 57 2.83 -26.16 -3.78
C GLY A 57 2.64 -26.46 -5.28
N GLY A 58 3.71 -26.52 -6.07
CA GLY A 58 3.67 -26.86 -7.49
C GLY A 58 4.30 -25.82 -8.41
N LEU A 59 3.87 -25.83 -9.68
CA LEU A 59 4.38 -24.97 -10.74
C LEU A 59 3.37 -23.86 -11.04
N GLN A 60 3.82 -22.63 -10.96
CA GLN A 60 3.09 -21.44 -11.37
C GLN A 60 3.71 -20.90 -12.66
N ASP A 61 2.98 -20.98 -13.77
CA ASP A 61 3.44 -20.47 -15.07
C ASP A 61 2.93 -19.04 -15.29
N GLY A 62 3.74 -18.19 -15.92
CA GLY A 62 3.35 -16.82 -16.26
C GLY A 62 3.28 -15.85 -15.06
N LEU A 63 4.03 -16.11 -13.98
CA LEU A 63 4.18 -15.15 -12.88
C LEU A 63 4.93 -13.91 -13.38
N ASP A 64 4.27 -12.76 -13.35
CA ASP A 64 4.94 -11.48 -13.59
C ASP A 64 5.74 -11.07 -12.37
N ILE A 65 7.07 -11.01 -12.52
CA ILE A 65 7.99 -10.63 -11.44
C ILE A 65 8.49 -9.18 -11.57
N LEU A 66 8.07 -8.45 -12.61
CA LEU A 66 8.50 -7.06 -12.79
C LEU A 66 8.11 -6.16 -11.60
N PRO A 67 6.89 -6.26 -11.03
CA PRO A 67 6.54 -5.48 -9.85
C PRO A 67 7.48 -5.74 -8.66
N ASN A 68 7.78 -7.00 -8.37
CA ASN A 68 8.68 -7.39 -7.28
C ASN A 68 10.11 -6.87 -7.51
N ILE A 69 10.65 -7.01 -8.73
CA ILE A 69 11.98 -6.49 -9.06
C ILE A 69 12.03 -4.96 -8.87
N THR A 70 10.99 -4.28 -9.31
CA THR A 70 10.89 -2.81 -9.22
C THR A 70 10.84 -2.36 -7.76
N GLU A 71 10.07 -3.07 -6.93
CA GLU A 71 9.99 -2.82 -5.50
C GLU A 71 11.34 -3.04 -4.80
N GLU A 72 11.98 -4.19 -5.01
CA GLU A 72 13.27 -4.48 -4.37
C GLU A 72 14.34 -3.46 -4.75
N ALA A 73 14.40 -3.06 -6.02
CA ALA A 73 15.31 -2.01 -6.47
C ALA A 73 15.01 -0.65 -5.81
N TYR A 74 13.73 -0.29 -5.66
CA TYR A 74 13.33 0.93 -4.97
C TYR A 74 13.71 0.90 -3.48
N LEU A 75 13.46 -0.21 -2.79
CA LEU A 75 13.77 -0.38 -1.37
C LEU A 75 15.28 -0.45 -1.10
N ALA A 76 16.06 -1.01 -2.02
CA ALA A 76 17.52 -0.95 -1.95
C ALA A 76 18.04 0.49 -2.04
N ALA A 77 17.40 1.33 -2.85
CA ALA A 77 17.73 2.76 -2.96
C ALA A 77 17.12 3.62 -1.84
N ASN A 78 16.04 3.16 -1.19
CA ASN A 78 15.31 3.89 -0.15
C ASN A 78 15.01 2.96 1.05
N PRO A 79 16.02 2.59 1.86
CA PRO A 79 15.85 1.64 2.96
C PRO A 79 14.77 2.07 3.97
N ASP A 80 14.70 3.37 4.25
CA ASP A 80 13.75 3.96 5.21
C ASP A 80 12.27 3.83 4.77
N ALA A 81 12.01 3.50 3.50
CA ALA A 81 10.66 3.24 3.01
C ALA A 81 10.14 1.84 3.37
N ARG A 82 11.01 0.91 3.81
CA ARG A 82 10.62 -0.47 4.12
C ARG A 82 9.52 -0.59 5.19
N PRO A 83 9.59 0.08 6.34
CA PRO A 83 8.53 0.00 7.35
C PRO A 83 7.19 0.49 6.81
N ALA A 84 7.19 1.60 6.06
CA ALA A 84 5.97 2.14 5.46
C ALA A 84 5.38 1.22 4.38
N ARG A 85 6.21 0.53 3.60
CA ARG A 85 5.77 -0.48 2.63
C ARG A 85 5.18 -1.71 3.31
N ALA A 86 5.83 -2.23 4.35
CA ALA A 86 5.28 -3.34 5.16
C ALA A 86 3.93 -2.95 5.79
N TYR A 87 3.85 -1.75 6.35
CA TYR A 87 2.62 -1.18 6.89
C TYR A 87 1.48 -1.11 5.86
N HIS A 88 1.78 -0.65 4.63
CA HIS A 88 0.80 -0.64 3.53
C HIS A 88 0.34 -2.04 3.13
N LEU A 89 1.23 -3.03 3.11
CA LEU A 89 0.89 -4.42 2.81
C LEU A 89 -0.07 -4.99 3.86
N MET A 90 0.23 -4.81 5.15
CA MET A 90 -0.66 -5.26 6.24
C MET A 90 -2.02 -4.56 6.18
N CYS A 91 -2.05 -3.26 5.83
CA CYS A 91 -3.29 -2.52 5.59
C CYS A 91 -4.11 -3.08 4.43
N SER A 92 -3.44 -3.60 3.39
CA SER A 92 -4.09 -4.20 2.23
C SER A 92 -4.69 -5.58 2.57
N GLU A 93 -4.01 -6.34 3.42
CA GLU A 93 -4.40 -7.69 3.83
C GLU A 93 -5.45 -7.69 4.95
N GLY A 94 -5.59 -6.58 5.68
CA GLY A 94 -6.49 -6.49 6.83
C GLY A 94 -5.87 -6.99 8.13
N ASP A 95 -4.54 -7.10 8.21
CA ASP A 95 -3.83 -7.59 9.40
C ASP A 95 -3.71 -6.50 10.47
N LEU A 96 -4.78 -6.32 11.25
CA LEU A 96 -4.82 -5.33 12.33
C LEU A 96 -3.74 -5.55 13.39
N GLN A 97 -3.43 -6.80 13.71
CA GLN A 97 -2.46 -7.11 14.75
C GLN A 97 -1.06 -6.74 14.27
N GLY A 98 -0.69 -7.16 13.05
CA GLY A 98 0.59 -6.80 12.44
C GLY A 98 0.75 -5.28 12.30
N ILE A 99 -0.32 -4.56 11.94
CA ILE A 99 -0.31 -3.09 11.89
C ILE A 99 0.06 -2.49 13.25
N VAL A 100 -0.60 -2.92 14.32
CA VAL A 100 -0.38 -2.35 15.67
C VAL A 100 1.01 -2.69 16.19
N GLU A 101 1.46 -3.93 16.00
CA GLU A 101 2.81 -4.37 16.38
C GLU A 101 3.88 -3.55 15.64
N LEU A 102 3.75 -3.37 14.33
CA LEU A 102 4.68 -2.55 13.55
C LEU A 102 4.71 -1.10 14.02
N LEU A 103 3.55 -0.49 14.31
CA LEU A 103 3.49 0.89 14.78
C LEU A 103 4.08 1.05 16.18
N HIS A 104 3.91 0.06 17.05
CA HIS A 104 4.53 0.05 18.37
C HIS A 104 6.05 -0.05 18.28
N ASP A 105 6.56 -1.01 17.51
CA ASP A 105 8.00 -1.18 17.29
C ASP A 105 8.63 0.08 16.66
N ALA A 106 7.91 0.71 15.72
CA ALA A 106 8.34 1.98 15.13
C ALA A 106 8.34 3.13 16.15
N ASP A 107 7.35 3.22 17.03
CA ASP A 107 7.31 4.25 18.09
C ASP A 107 8.48 4.08 19.08
N GLU A 108 8.80 2.83 19.45
CA GLU A 108 9.96 2.51 20.28
C GLU A 108 11.29 2.87 19.60
N GLU A 109 11.49 2.49 18.33
CA GLU A 109 12.69 2.81 17.55
C GLU A 109 12.86 4.33 17.38
N LEU A 110 11.75 5.04 17.21
CA LEU A 110 11.72 6.50 17.09
C LEU A 110 11.78 7.23 18.43
N ALA A 111 11.91 6.50 19.55
CA ALA A 111 11.94 7.04 20.91
C ALA A 111 10.75 7.98 21.22
N GLY A 112 9.57 7.65 20.70
CA GLY A 112 8.34 8.45 20.87
C GLY A 112 8.26 9.72 20.02
N ASP A 113 9.06 9.84 18.95
CA ASP A 113 8.96 10.95 17.98
C ASP A 113 7.67 10.81 17.14
N THR A 114 6.58 11.39 17.67
CA THR A 114 5.24 11.35 17.08
C THR A 114 5.17 11.99 15.68
N VAL A 115 6.08 12.91 15.35
CA VAL A 115 6.13 13.53 14.02
C VAL A 115 6.61 12.52 12.99
N LYS A 116 7.69 11.79 13.29
CA LYS A 116 8.20 10.74 12.39
C LYS A 116 7.26 9.54 12.30
N LEU A 117 6.65 9.14 13.41
CA LEU A 117 5.62 8.10 13.39
C LEU A 117 4.43 8.53 12.52
N GLY A 118 4.03 9.80 12.65
CA GLY A 118 3.01 10.41 11.80
C GLY A 118 3.37 10.45 10.32
N GLN A 119 4.65 10.59 9.96
CA GLN A 119 5.15 10.50 8.58
C GLN A 119 5.05 9.08 8.02
N LEU A 120 5.35 8.06 8.83
CA LEU A 120 5.20 6.65 8.45
C LEU A 120 3.73 6.32 8.16
N ILE A 121 2.82 6.70 9.07
CA ILE A 121 1.38 6.41 8.94
C ILE A 121 0.76 7.11 7.72
N ARG A 122 1.25 8.31 7.40
CA ARG A 122 0.75 9.13 6.27
C ARG A 122 1.61 8.99 5.01
N TYR A 123 2.52 8.03 4.99
CA TYR A 123 3.39 7.78 3.83
C TYR A 123 2.55 7.59 2.56
N GLN A 124 3.03 8.18 1.47
CA GLN A 124 2.41 8.07 0.15
C GLN A 124 3.37 7.33 -0.76
N ASP A 125 2.94 6.17 -1.22
CA ASP A 125 3.80 5.22 -1.89
C ASP A 125 3.96 5.55 -3.38
N PRO A 126 5.17 5.90 -3.85
CA PRO A 126 5.41 6.25 -5.24
C PRO A 126 5.19 5.06 -6.19
N LEU A 127 5.41 3.82 -5.74
CA LEU A 127 5.18 2.63 -6.55
C LEU A 127 3.68 2.32 -6.68
N ALA A 128 2.87 2.77 -5.73
CA ALA A 128 1.41 2.65 -5.75
C ALA A 128 0.70 3.93 -6.23
N ALA A 129 1.35 4.72 -7.10
CA ALA A 129 0.80 5.98 -7.63
C ALA A 129 0.41 7.00 -6.55
N GLY A 130 1.22 7.14 -5.51
CA GLY A 130 1.02 8.09 -4.41
C GLY A 130 -0.10 7.71 -3.45
N LYS A 131 -0.58 6.47 -3.47
CA LYS A 131 -1.59 5.99 -2.50
C LYS A 131 -1.02 5.96 -1.10
N SER A 132 -1.83 6.40 -0.13
CA SER A 132 -1.59 6.15 1.29
C SER A 132 -2.28 4.87 1.75
N ALA A 133 -1.96 4.41 2.96
CA ALA A 133 -2.63 3.28 3.62
C ALA A 133 -4.17 3.37 3.55
N LEU A 134 -4.74 4.56 3.72
CA LEU A 134 -6.21 4.75 3.66
C LEU A 134 -6.78 4.48 2.26
N HIS A 135 -6.08 4.90 1.21
CA HIS A 135 -6.50 4.61 -0.16
C HIS A 135 -6.43 3.10 -0.45
N ILE A 136 -5.38 2.43 0.05
CA ILE A 136 -5.16 0.99 -0.12
C ILE A 136 -6.25 0.20 0.62
N ALA A 137 -6.52 0.51 1.89
CA ALA A 137 -7.55 -0.14 2.67
C ALA A 137 -8.95 0.03 2.04
N ILE A 138 -9.24 1.19 1.43
CA ILE A 138 -10.49 1.40 0.68
C ILE A 138 -10.57 0.50 -0.55
N GLN A 139 -9.48 0.41 -1.31
CA GLN A 139 -9.42 -0.38 -2.53
C GLN A 139 -9.52 -1.88 -2.26
N GLU A 140 -8.76 -2.39 -1.28
CA GLU A 140 -8.80 -3.79 -0.86
C GLU A 140 -9.99 -4.10 0.06
N SER A 141 -10.78 -3.07 0.33
CA SER A 141 -12.06 -3.17 0.99
C SER A 141 -12.00 -3.60 2.47
N GLN A 142 -10.93 -3.22 3.15
CA GLN A 142 -10.63 -3.54 4.55
C GLN A 142 -11.28 -2.52 5.49
N GLU A 143 -12.56 -2.70 5.81
CA GLU A 143 -13.33 -1.73 6.61
C GLU A 143 -12.75 -1.49 8.01
N GLU A 144 -12.31 -2.53 8.71
CA GLU A 144 -11.73 -2.39 10.05
C GLU A 144 -10.43 -1.58 10.02
N VAL A 145 -9.59 -1.80 8.99
CA VAL A 145 -8.38 -1.01 8.76
C VAL A 145 -8.74 0.44 8.44
N VAL A 146 -9.78 0.71 7.64
CA VAL A 146 -10.24 2.08 7.39
C VAL A 146 -10.59 2.80 8.69
N TRP A 147 -11.34 2.14 9.58
CA TRP A 147 -11.67 2.72 10.89
C TRP A 147 -10.45 2.94 11.77
N LEU A 148 -9.50 1.99 11.78
CA LEU A 148 -8.23 2.10 12.50
C LEU A 148 -7.42 3.32 12.03
N LEU A 149 -7.24 3.45 10.71
CA LEU A 149 -6.48 4.55 10.10
C LEU A 149 -7.10 5.91 10.40
N LEU A 150 -8.44 5.99 10.32
CA LEU A 150 -9.18 7.20 10.69
C LEU A 150 -9.05 7.50 12.18
N TRP A 151 -9.06 6.48 13.04
CA TRP A 151 -8.88 6.68 14.48
C TRP A 151 -7.52 7.31 14.79
N ILE A 152 -6.46 6.77 14.18
CA ILE A 152 -5.08 7.20 14.41
C ILE A 152 -4.84 8.60 13.85
N ALA A 153 -5.16 8.85 12.58
CA ALA A 153 -4.61 9.99 11.84
C ALA A 153 -5.65 10.96 11.25
N SER A 154 -6.92 10.89 11.69
CA SER A 154 -7.94 11.88 11.33
C SER A 154 -8.32 12.80 12.50
N SER A 155 -8.80 13.99 12.14
CA SER A 155 -9.36 15.00 13.05
C SER A 155 -10.81 14.71 13.46
N LEU A 156 -11.36 13.53 13.12
CA LEU A 156 -12.72 13.18 13.48
C LEU A 156 -12.91 13.14 15.01
N PRO A 157 -14.04 13.64 15.53
CA PRO A 157 -14.34 13.53 16.94
C PRO A 157 -14.62 12.06 17.30
N THR A 158 -14.25 11.65 18.52
CA THR A 158 -14.43 10.27 19.01
C THR A 158 -15.87 9.75 18.86
N ILE A 159 -16.87 10.63 18.93
CA ILE A 159 -18.30 10.27 18.79
C ILE A 159 -18.67 9.83 17.36
N ALA A 160 -17.90 10.20 16.34
CA ALA A 160 -18.14 9.80 14.96
C ALA A 160 -17.77 8.32 14.71
N PHE A 161 -17.01 7.71 15.60
CA PHE A 161 -16.55 6.33 15.46
C PHE A 161 -17.56 5.33 16.01
N PRO A 162 -17.82 4.22 15.29
CA PRO A 162 -18.70 3.17 15.77
C PRO A 162 -18.16 2.59 17.09
N PRO A 163 -19.04 2.17 18.02
CA PRO A 163 -18.61 1.64 19.32
C PRO A 163 -17.64 0.45 19.21
N SER A 164 -17.76 -0.38 18.18
CA SER A 164 -16.85 -1.49 17.90
C SER A 164 -15.43 -1.02 17.61
N ALA A 165 -15.26 -0.05 16.71
CA ALA A 165 -13.95 0.50 16.36
C ALA A 165 -13.27 1.18 17.56
N ARG A 166 -14.05 1.90 18.40
CA ARG A 166 -13.52 2.50 19.63
C ARG A 166 -12.99 1.47 20.62
N ARG A 167 -13.77 0.41 20.88
CA ARG A 167 -13.35 -0.68 21.77
C ARG A 167 -12.14 -1.42 21.25
N ALA A 168 -12.06 -1.65 19.94
CA ALA A 168 -10.90 -2.26 19.31
C ALA A 168 -9.65 -1.39 19.52
N ALA A 169 -9.75 -0.08 19.25
CA ALA A 169 -8.67 0.86 19.48
C ALA A 169 -8.21 0.93 20.95
N GLU A 170 -9.15 0.92 21.89
CA GLU A 170 -8.87 0.88 23.33
C GLU A 170 -8.16 -0.41 23.75
N THR A 171 -8.63 -1.57 23.24
CA THR A 171 -8.07 -2.89 23.56
C THR A 171 -6.63 -3.03 23.06
N LEU A 172 -6.37 -2.50 21.86
CA LEU A 172 -5.07 -2.50 21.21
C LEU A 172 -4.18 -1.32 21.65
N GLN A 173 -4.65 -0.49 22.60
CA GLN A 173 -3.93 0.68 23.14
C GLN A 173 -3.44 1.66 22.06
N ILE A 174 -4.21 1.83 21.00
CA ILE A 174 -3.82 2.64 19.85
C ILE A 174 -3.91 4.13 20.18
N VAL A 175 -2.76 4.81 20.09
CA VAL A 175 -2.64 6.26 20.30
C VAL A 175 -3.18 7.03 19.08
N ARG A 176 -3.94 8.10 19.34
CA ARG A 176 -4.38 9.04 18.30
C ARG A 176 -3.32 10.12 18.09
N LEU A 177 -2.99 10.40 16.84
CA LEU A 177 -2.05 11.44 16.43
C LEU A 177 -2.77 12.75 16.10
N THR A 178 -3.64 13.23 16.99
CA THR A 178 -4.40 14.47 16.76
C THR A 178 -3.60 15.75 17.00
N ASP A 179 -2.49 15.66 17.74
CA ASP A 179 -1.72 16.82 18.21
C ASP A 179 -0.38 16.99 17.46
N ASP A 180 -0.13 16.20 16.42
CA ASP A 180 1.13 16.22 15.65
C ASP A 180 1.23 17.39 14.64
N ASN A 181 0.25 18.30 14.62
CA ASN A 181 0.08 19.39 13.63
C ASN A 181 0.14 18.92 12.17
N ALA A 182 0.02 17.62 11.90
CA ALA A 182 0.11 17.07 10.56
C ALA A 182 -1.24 17.15 9.84
N GLN A 183 -1.19 16.99 8.52
CA GLN A 183 -2.38 16.95 7.69
C GLN A 183 -3.24 15.72 8.05
N ASP A 184 -4.56 15.91 8.09
CA ASP A 184 -5.53 14.82 8.25
C ASP A 184 -5.37 13.79 7.13
N ILE A 185 -5.33 12.50 7.47
CA ILE A 185 -5.14 11.40 6.51
C ILE A 185 -6.19 11.40 5.39
N ARG A 186 -7.40 11.93 5.64
CA ARG A 186 -8.48 12.07 4.65
C ARG A 186 -8.18 13.09 3.56
N ALA A 187 -7.30 14.06 3.85
CA ALA A 187 -6.92 15.10 2.90
C ALA A 187 -5.82 14.67 1.93
N LEU A 188 -5.17 13.53 2.17
CA LEU A 188 -4.14 12.98 1.28
C LEU A 188 -4.75 12.66 -0.09
N ARG A 189 -3.96 12.89 -1.13
CA ARG A 189 -4.36 12.67 -2.52
C ARG A 189 -3.38 11.76 -3.23
N THR A 190 -3.90 10.82 -4.01
CA THR A 190 -3.07 10.02 -4.93
C THR A 190 -2.34 10.91 -5.94
N GLY A 191 -1.40 10.34 -6.69
CA GLY A 191 -0.72 11.02 -7.80
C GLY A 191 -1.66 11.51 -8.91
N THR A 192 -2.87 10.96 -9.00
CA THR A 192 -3.95 11.43 -9.90
C THR A 192 -4.83 12.52 -9.27
N GLY A 193 -4.54 12.94 -8.04
CA GLY A 193 -5.28 13.97 -7.31
C GLY A 193 -6.54 13.47 -6.61
N GLN A 194 -6.81 12.17 -6.57
CA GLN A 194 -8.01 11.59 -5.94
C GLN A 194 -7.83 11.43 -4.44
N THR A 195 -8.87 11.73 -3.66
CA THR A 195 -8.91 11.44 -2.22
C THR A 195 -9.41 10.04 -1.93
N ALA A 196 -9.32 9.62 -0.67
CA ALA A 196 -9.95 8.42 -0.15
C ALA A 196 -11.48 8.39 -0.41
N GLU A 197 -12.18 9.52 -0.23
CA GLU A 197 -13.61 9.63 -0.55
C GLU A 197 -13.88 9.41 -2.04
N ASP A 198 -13.07 10.00 -2.92
CA ASP A 198 -13.21 9.86 -4.37
C ASP A 198 -13.06 8.40 -4.82
N LEU A 199 -12.07 7.67 -4.26
CA LEU A 199 -11.91 6.23 -4.50
C LEU A 199 -13.10 5.43 -3.99
N ALA A 200 -13.57 5.70 -2.77
CA ALA A 200 -14.71 5.00 -2.18
C ALA A 200 -15.99 5.17 -3.01
N ARG A 201 -16.23 6.36 -3.58
CA ARG A 201 -17.37 6.62 -4.49
C ARG A 201 -17.32 5.76 -5.76
N GLY A 202 -16.13 5.46 -6.28
CA GLY A 202 -15.94 4.53 -7.40
C GLY A 202 -16.35 3.09 -7.08
N MET A 203 -16.45 2.76 -5.79
CA MET A 203 -16.75 1.43 -5.25
C MET A 203 -18.02 1.44 -4.39
N ALA A 204 -19.00 2.27 -4.77
CA ALA A 204 -20.11 2.71 -3.92
C ALA A 204 -20.83 1.59 -3.15
N LEU A 205 -21.02 0.40 -3.74
CA LEU A 205 -21.72 -0.71 -3.08
C LEU A 205 -21.09 -1.13 -1.73
N ARG A 206 -19.77 -1.04 -1.58
CA ARG A 206 -19.08 -1.44 -0.33
C ARG A 206 -19.02 -0.30 0.68
N TRP A 207 -18.91 0.95 0.21
CA TRP A 207 -18.61 2.10 1.06
C TRP A 207 -19.77 3.08 1.26
N THR A 208 -20.98 2.74 0.81
CA THR A 208 -22.17 3.61 0.84
C THR A 208 -22.39 4.23 2.23
N THR A 209 -22.26 3.44 3.30
CA THR A 209 -22.46 3.93 4.68
C THR A 209 -21.44 4.99 5.09
N LEU A 210 -20.16 4.78 4.78
CA LEU A 210 -19.08 5.73 5.10
C LEU A 210 -19.18 7.02 4.25
N ILE A 211 -19.58 6.88 2.99
CA ILE A 211 -19.79 8.01 2.09
C ILE A 211 -20.99 8.86 2.55
N ASN A 212 -22.13 8.23 2.84
CA ASN A 212 -23.35 8.94 3.23
C ASN A 212 -23.24 9.61 4.60
N SER A 213 -22.45 9.03 5.51
CA SER A 213 -22.16 9.63 6.82
C SER A 213 -21.14 10.78 6.74
N GLY A 214 -20.51 11.00 5.59
CA GLY A 214 -19.53 12.06 5.40
C GLY A 214 -18.19 11.82 6.11
N ILE A 215 -17.93 10.59 6.57
CA ILE A 215 -16.77 10.28 7.41
C ILE A 215 -15.45 10.42 6.65
N LEU A 216 -15.46 10.06 5.36
CA LEU A 216 -14.31 10.21 4.47
C LEU A 216 -14.14 11.65 3.94
N ARG A 217 -15.12 12.53 4.15
CA ARG A 217 -15.05 13.93 3.71
C ARG A 217 -14.27 14.75 4.74
N LEU A 218 -13.33 15.56 4.26
CA LEU A 218 -12.60 16.51 5.10
C LEU A 218 -13.51 17.63 5.63
#